data_AF-A0A6N7JNR5-F1
#
_entry.id   AF-A0A6N7JNR5-F1
#
_cell.length_a   1.000
_cell.length_b   1.000
_cell.length_c   1.000
_cell.angle_alpha   90.00
_cell.angle_beta   90.00
_cell.angle_gamma   90.00
#
_symmetry.space_group_name_H-M   'P 1'
#
loop_
_entity.id
_entity.type
_entity.pdbx_description
1 polymer ?
#
loop_
_entity_poly.entity_id
_entity_poly.type
_entity_poly.pdbx_seq_one_letter_code
_entity_poly.pdbx_strand_id
1 'polypeptide(L)'
;MDRRRARPQKMGSKMRRHVPSWPFTLTSGGGRPAHPTGSANMASSSPGGTPAYNGRFRPLFTVLISHSYYDGDDDRCRDFRIQPTPTSLDLMQSLGLVFRDWGTGFSVFVDEARLDGLVNYLRRQSSSGGLWSWLSFIMVPTNTAFVGITAMPLGIAPIRLNFYMSNQEARQTTDRDAILSEGPLSADIFYPPTGTFLTVPIQPDTRQIWAINIAGDTAIQQDIPKLDQDLTQYQLDFSTVPMGLYWIYLFNGNDLTPLWPLLYTDTGKVPLGFIDLILTRPTPTTPGVYPVPPVDEGPVSSADIGHLTYLLRFEARSTRWRYYVASQAPGTLHDVIIHGQGTEFSQQSRVILPTGQPALLFEAADELPLRQQSAQRFRLRGVRRGPDGRENAVRVECLPVAPGTPVRPGVSEQSGTSEMYIYV
;
A
#
# COMPACT_ATOMS: atom_id res chain seq x y z
N MET A 1 -54.84 -46.35 39.64
CA MET A 1 -53.41 -46.00 39.87
C MET A 1 -52.75 -45.87 38.51
N ASP A 2 -52.67 -44.64 38.01
CA ASP A 2 -52.44 -44.32 36.61
C ASP A 2 -51.03 -43.72 36.44
N ARG A 3 -50.18 -44.37 35.63
CA ARG A 3 -48.77 -43.99 35.43
C ARG A 3 -48.62 -43.17 34.15
N ARG A 4 -48.51 -41.84 34.27
CA ARG A 4 -48.11 -40.96 33.16
C ARG A 4 -46.59 -40.81 33.09
N ARG A 5 -46.01 -41.17 31.94
CA ARG A 5 -44.61 -40.90 31.55
C ARG A 5 -44.48 -39.44 31.09
N ALA A 6 -43.55 -38.70 31.68
CA ALA A 6 -43.14 -37.37 31.22
C ALA A 6 -42.09 -37.48 30.10
N ARG A 7 -42.27 -36.70 29.02
CA ARG A 7 -41.28 -36.50 27.94
C ARG A 7 -40.26 -35.43 28.36
N PRO A 8 -38.98 -35.53 27.95
CA PRO A 8 -38.01 -34.46 28.19
C PRO A 8 -38.17 -33.33 27.17
N GLN A 9 -38.18 -32.10 27.68
CA GLN A 9 -38.12 -30.85 26.92
C GLN A 9 -36.72 -30.68 26.29
N LYS A 10 -36.64 -30.58 24.96
CA LYS A 10 -35.44 -30.10 24.27
C LYS A 10 -35.37 -28.58 24.41
N MET A 11 -34.43 -28.08 25.21
CA MET A 11 -34.01 -26.68 25.21
C MET A 11 -33.11 -26.43 23.98
N GLY A 12 -33.65 -25.76 22.98
CA GLY A 12 -32.86 -25.15 21.90
C GLY A 12 -32.26 -23.85 22.40
N SER A 13 -31.03 -23.89 22.93
CA SER A 13 -30.25 -22.69 23.20
C SER A 13 -29.69 -22.14 21.89
N LYS A 14 -30.26 -21.05 21.39
CA LYS A 14 -29.63 -20.21 20.36
C LYS A 14 -28.41 -19.56 21.01
N MET A 15 -27.25 -20.19 20.81
CA MET A 15 -25.94 -19.62 21.13
C MET A 15 -25.79 -18.35 20.27
N ARG A 16 -26.05 -17.18 20.86
CA ARG A 16 -25.67 -15.90 20.26
C ARG A 16 -24.15 -15.94 20.13
N ARG A 17 -23.64 -16.02 18.89
CA ARG A 17 -22.22 -15.86 18.61
C ARG A 17 -21.85 -14.46 19.09
N HIS A 18 -21.13 -14.38 20.21
CA HIS A 18 -20.43 -13.16 20.57
C HIS A 18 -19.29 -13.04 19.57
N VAL A 19 -19.54 -12.31 18.48
CA VAL A 19 -18.45 -11.79 17.64
C VAL A 19 -17.69 -10.85 18.56
N PRO A 20 -16.38 -11.06 18.78
CA PRO A 20 -15.57 -10.13 19.54
C PRO A 20 -15.78 -8.72 18.98
N SER A 21 -16.05 -7.74 19.84
CA SER A 21 -15.95 -6.34 19.45
C SER A 21 -14.53 -6.14 18.93
N TRP A 22 -14.41 -5.88 17.63
CA TRP A 22 -13.14 -5.67 16.95
C TRP A 22 -12.25 -4.72 17.75
N PRO A 23 -11.01 -5.09 18.09
CA PRO A 23 -10.10 -4.22 18.80
C PRO A 23 -9.48 -3.24 17.80
N PHE A 24 -10.29 -2.40 17.16
CA PHE A 24 -9.79 -1.20 16.50
C PHE A 24 -9.84 -0.04 17.51
N THR A 25 -9.00 -0.12 18.53
CA THR A 25 -8.53 1.07 19.23
C THR A 25 -7.17 1.42 18.64
N LEU A 26 -7.18 2.12 17.51
CA LEU A 26 -5.98 2.80 17.04
C LEU A 26 -5.60 3.82 18.12
N THR A 27 -4.52 3.54 18.84
CA THR A 27 -3.88 4.54 19.69
C THR A 27 -3.43 5.68 18.79
N SER A 28 -4.09 6.83 18.89
CA SER A 28 -3.68 8.07 18.25
C SER A 28 -2.33 8.49 18.86
N GLY A 29 -1.24 8.05 18.23
CA GLY A 29 0.12 8.40 18.64
C GLY A 29 0.48 9.83 18.20
N GLY A 30 0.72 10.69 19.20
CA GLY A 30 1.82 11.67 19.23
C GLY A 30 1.85 12.77 18.18
N GLY A 31 1.68 14.02 18.63
CA GLY A 31 1.78 15.23 17.82
C GLY A 31 3.06 15.32 16.97
N ARG A 32 2.86 15.59 15.68
CA ARG A 32 3.92 16.00 14.74
C ARG A 32 4.11 17.52 14.78
N PRO A 33 5.34 18.02 14.54
CA PRO A 33 5.62 19.45 14.48
C PRO A 33 4.97 20.09 13.24
N ALA A 34 4.54 21.34 13.41
CA ALA A 34 3.94 22.14 12.35
C ALA A 34 4.93 22.38 11.21
N HIS A 35 4.66 21.80 10.04
CA HIS A 35 5.28 22.23 8.79
C HIS A 35 4.58 23.51 8.29
N PRO A 36 5.33 24.46 7.70
CA PRO A 36 4.75 25.68 7.15
C PRO A 36 3.84 25.35 5.96
N THR A 37 2.54 25.60 6.13
CA THR A 37 1.53 25.55 5.06
C THR A 37 1.71 26.76 4.14
N GLY A 38 2.56 26.60 3.13
CA GLY A 38 2.49 27.44 1.94
C GLY A 38 1.22 27.09 1.16
N SER A 39 0.13 27.82 1.41
CA SER A 39 -1.11 27.74 0.65
C SER A 39 -0.88 28.24 -0.78
N ALA A 40 -0.39 27.36 -1.66
CA ALA A 40 -0.49 27.53 -3.08
C ALA A 40 -1.94 27.21 -3.49
N ASN A 41 -2.68 28.24 -3.93
CA ASN A 41 -3.94 28.09 -4.65
C ASN A 41 -3.70 27.28 -5.93
N MET A 42 -3.71 25.96 -5.83
CA MET A 42 -3.88 25.07 -6.97
C MET A 42 -5.36 25.06 -7.33
N ALA A 43 -5.76 25.98 -8.21
CA ALA A 43 -6.98 25.84 -8.97
C ALA A 43 -6.87 24.53 -9.77
N SER A 44 -7.56 23.48 -9.32
CA SER A 44 -7.69 22.22 -10.03
C SER A 44 -8.41 22.46 -11.34
N SER A 45 -7.66 22.68 -12.42
CA SER A 45 -8.19 22.47 -13.76
C SER A 45 -8.44 20.98 -13.88
N SER A 46 -9.70 20.55 -13.80
CA SER A 46 -10.08 19.15 -14.03
C SER A 46 -9.69 18.78 -15.47
N PRO A 47 -8.63 17.98 -15.70
CA PRO A 47 -8.19 17.66 -17.05
C PRO A 47 -8.89 16.37 -17.46
N GLY A 48 -9.93 16.50 -18.27
CA GLY A 48 -10.57 15.37 -18.92
C GLY A 48 -12.06 15.54 -19.01
N GLY A 49 -12.55 16.02 -20.16
CA GLY A 49 -13.94 15.79 -20.52
C GLY A 49 -14.21 14.29 -20.44
N THR A 50 -15.08 13.90 -19.52
CA THR A 50 -15.54 12.52 -19.39
C THR A 50 -16.06 12.11 -20.78
N PRO A 51 -15.47 11.12 -21.46
CA PRO A 51 -15.96 10.70 -22.75
C PRO A 51 -17.45 10.37 -22.61
N ALA A 52 -18.29 10.94 -23.47
CA ALA A 52 -19.71 10.64 -23.49
C ALA A 52 -19.89 9.14 -23.80
N TYR A 53 -20.07 8.33 -22.74
CA TYR A 53 -20.36 6.92 -22.88
C TYR A 53 -21.78 6.78 -23.42
N ASN A 54 -21.93 6.11 -24.57
CA ASN A 54 -23.23 5.74 -25.09
C ASN A 54 -23.86 4.64 -24.20
N GLY A 55 -24.44 5.10 -23.08
CA GLY A 55 -25.79 4.74 -22.61
C GLY A 55 -26.05 3.41 -21.93
N ARG A 56 -25.05 2.63 -21.50
CA ARG A 56 -25.31 1.38 -20.76
C ARG A 56 -24.52 1.20 -19.48
N PHE A 57 -23.25 1.61 -19.48
CA PHE A 57 -22.37 1.47 -18.34
C PHE A 57 -22.07 2.84 -17.77
N ARG A 58 -22.24 2.99 -16.45
CA ARG A 58 -21.80 4.18 -15.71
C ARG A 58 -20.72 3.80 -14.70
N PRO A 59 -19.76 4.69 -14.42
CA PRO A 59 -18.72 4.42 -13.43
C PRO A 59 -19.34 4.29 -12.03
N LEU A 60 -19.04 3.19 -11.34
CA LEU A 60 -19.36 3.00 -9.93
C LEU A 60 -18.28 3.68 -9.07
N PHE A 61 -17.02 3.33 -9.33
CA PHE A 61 -15.89 4.04 -8.75
C PHE A 61 -14.67 4.03 -9.66
N THR A 62 -13.73 4.93 -9.38
CA THR A 62 -12.40 5.01 -10.00
C THR A 62 -11.34 5.10 -8.92
N VAL A 63 -10.21 4.43 -9.09
CA VAL A 63 -9.01 4.62 -8.27
C VAL A 63 -7.95 5.25 -9.16
N LEU A 64 -7.52 6.46 -8.81
CA LEU A 64 -6.40 7.15 -9.44
C LEU A 64 -5.15 6.90 -8.61
N ILE A 65 -4.04 6.60 -9.28
CA ILE A 65 -2.75 6.37 -8.63
C ILE A 65 -1.81 7.50 -9.02
N SER A 66 -1.31 8.22 -8.02
CA SER A 66 -0.33 9.27 -8.22
C SER A 66 0.97 8.98 -7.48
N HIS A 67 2.08 9.50 -7.98
CA HIS A 67 3.39 9.39 -7.36
C HIS A 67 4.20 10.65 -7.61
N SER A 68 4.61 11.34 -6.54
CA SER A 68 5.35 12.62 -6.64
C SER A 68 6.77 12.50 -7.22
N TYR A 69 7.20 11.32 -7.65
CA TYR A 69 8.43 11.16 -8.42
C TYR A 69 8.26 11.66 -9.87
N TYR A 70 7.04 11.55 -10.43
CA TYR A 70 6.73 11.90 -11.83
C TYR A 70 6.22 13.34 -11.95
N ASP A 71 7.08 14.26 -12.36
CA ASP A 71 6.78 15.69 -12.46
C ASP A 71 6.13 16.10 -13.81
N GLY A 72 6.24 15.29 -14.86
CA GLY A 72 5.74 15.62 -16.20
C GLY A 72 4.28 15.24 -16.51
N ASP A 73 3.67 14.38 -15.70
CA ASP A 73 2.45 13.63 -16.03
C ASP A 73 1.30 13.92 -15.04
N ASP A 74 1.23 15.12 -14.46
CA ASP A 74 0.31 15.48 -13.35
C ASP A 74 0.41 14.48 -12.18
N ASP A 75 1.65 14.11 -11.80
CA ASP A 75 1.95 13.08 -10.81
C ASP A 75 1.36 11.69 -11.12
N ARG A 76 0.88 11.38 -12.33
CA ARG A 76 0.28 10.06 -12.62
C ARG A 76 1.31 8.93 -12.56
N CYS A 77 1.01 7.90 -11.78
CA CYS A 77 1.88 6.75 -11.58
C CYS A 77 1.53 5.61 -12.54
N ARG A 78 2.46 5.23 -13.44
CA ARG A 78 2.28 4.14 -14.42
C ARG A 78 2.95 2.82 -14.01
N ASP A 79 3.39 2.73 -12.76
CA ASP A 79 4.27 1.67 -12.27
C ASP A 79 3.54 0.39 -11.89
N PHE A 80 2.24 0.29 -12.15
CA PHE A 80 1.43 -0.84 -11.77
C PHE A 80 0.56 -1.34 -12.92
N ARG A 81 0.41 -2.66 -12.95
CA ARG A 81 -0.72 -3.32 -13.59
C ARG A 81 -1.70 -3.71 -12.51
N ILE A 82 -2.96 -3.28 -12.65
CA ILE A 82 -4.00 -3.58 -11.68
C ILE A 82 -4.90 -4.68 -12.21
N GLN A 83 -5.19 -5.67 -11.38
CA GLN A 83 -6.07 -6.78 -11.78
C GLN A 83 -7.01 -7.13 -10.63
N PRO A 84 -8.31 -7.36 -10.88
CA PRO A 84 -9.17 -7.99 -9.89
C PRO A 84 -8.64 -9.40 -9.59
N THR A 85 -8.77 -9.83 -8.34
CA THR A 85 -8.54 -11.23 -7.97
C THR A 85 -9.56 -12.13 -8.71
N PRO A 86 -9.28 -13.43 -8.91
CA PRO A 86 -10.23 -14.34 -9.58
C PRO A 86 -11.64 -14.29 -8.97
N THR A 87 -11.75 -14.37 -7.64
CA THR A 87 -13.04 -14.27 -6.93
C THR A 87 -13.74 -12.93 -7.17
N SER A 88 -12.98 -11.82 -7.17
CA SER A 88 -13.56 -10.50 -7.42
C SER A 88 -14.02 -10.35 -8.87
N LEU A 89 -13.28 -10.92 -9.83
CA LEU A 89 -13.67 -10.93 -11.24
C LEU A 89 -14.99 -11.70 -11.45
N ASP A 90 -15.13 -12.87 -10.84
CA ASP A 90 -16.35 -13.68 -10.90
C ASP A 90 -17.55 -12.94 -10.28
N LEU A 91 -17.33 -12.34 -9.10
CA LEU A 91 -18.34 -11.52 -8.43
C LEU A 91 -18.76 -10.34 -9.32
N MET A 92 -17.79 -9.62 -9.89
CA MET A 92 -18.05 -8.50 -10.80
C MET A 92 -18.91 -8.93 -11.99
N GLN A 93 -18.57 -10.03 -12.66
CA GLN A 93 -19.35 -10.55 -13.79
C GLN A 93 -20.79 -10.91 -13.38
N SER A 94 -20.96 -11.55 -12.22
CA SER A 94 -22.29 -11.92 -11.70
C SER A 94 -23.18 -10.69 -11.43
N LEU A 95 -22.57 -9.59 -11.00
CA LEU A 95 -23.23 -8.33 -10.67
C LEU A 95 -23.38 -7.39 -11.88
N GLY A 96 -22.82 -7.74 -13.05
CA GLY A 96 -22.80 -6.84 -14.21
C GLY A 96 -21.85 -5.66 -14.04
N LEU A 97 -20.80 -5.84 -13.25
CA LEU A 97 -19.70 -4.90 -13.11
C LEU A 97 -18.63 -5.19 -14.17
N VAL A 98 -18.01 -4.13 -14.68
CA VAL A 98 -16.93 -4.20 -15.66
C VAL A 98 -15.69 -3.51 -15.12
N PHE A 99 -14.58 -4.23 -15.07
CA PHE A 99 -13.27 -3.70 -14.69
C PHE A 99 -12.56 -3.08 -15.89
N ARG A 100 -11.89 -1.94 -15.69
CA ARG A 100 -11.00 -1.34 -16.67
C ARG A 100 -9.73 -0.80 -16.01
N ASP A 101 -8.58 -1.35 -16.40
CA ASP A 101 -7.25 -0.82 -16.07
C ASP A 101 -6.88 0.32 -17.03
N TRP A 102 -6.42 1.44 -16.49
CA TRP A 102 -5.97 2.62 -17.25
C TRP A 102 -4.45 2.76 -17.26
N GLY A 103 -3.71 1.91 -16.55
CA GLY A 103 -2.26 2.02 -16.35
C GLY A 103 -1.87 3.06 -15.30
N THR A 104 -2.67 4.12 -15.10
CA THR A 104 -2.49 5.13 -14.03
C THR A 104 -3.50 4.98 -12.88
N GLY A 105 -4.15 3.83 -12.80
CA GLY A 105 -5.34 3.61 -12.00
C GLY A 105 -6.31 2.67 -12.70
N PHE A 106 -7.52 2.54 -12.14
CA PHE A 106 -8.55 1.68 -12.72
C PHE A 106 -9.95 2.20 -12.40
N SER A 107 -10.95 1.74 -13.15
CA SER A 107 -12.36 2.03 -12.88
C SER A 107 -13.17 0.74 -12.87
N VAL A 108 -14.21 0.74 -12.05
CA VAL A 108 -15.27 -0.26 -12.09
C VAL A 108 -16.55 0.41 -12.55
N PHE A 109 -17.13 -0.12 -13.60
CA PHE A 109 -18.41 0.32 -14.16
C PHE A 109 -19.51 -0.64 -13.77
N VAL A 110 -20.74 -0.15 -13.71
CA VAL A 110 -21.95 -0.95 -13.50
C VAL A 110 -22.90 -0.80 -14.69
N ASP A 111 -23.45 -1.91 -15.18
CA ASP A 111 -24.55 -1.91 -16.14
C ASP A 111 -25.78 -1.26 -15.48
N GLU A 112 -26.28 -0.15 -16.04
CA GLU A 112 -27.41 0.59 -15.45
C GLU A 112 -28.64 -0.30 -15.28
N ALA A 113 -28.86 -1.24 -16.21
CA ALA A 113 -29.96 -2.20 -16.13
C ALA A 113 -29.84 -3.22 -14.98
N ARG A 114 -28.67 -3.29 -14.32
CA ARG A 114 -28.37 -4.22 -13.21
C ARG A 114 -28.20 -3.54 -11.86
N LEU A 115 -28.35 -2.22 -11.75
CA LEU A 115 -28.21 -1.48 -10.49
C LEU A 115 -29.12 -1.99 -9.38
N ASP A 116 -30.39 -2.23 -9.67
CA ASP A 116 -31.32 -2.79 -8.69
C ASP A 116 -30.88 -4.19 -8.22
N GLY A 117 -30.29 -4.97 -9.13
CA GLY A 117 -29.70 -6.27 -8.83
C GLY A 117 -28.53 -6.16 -7.84
N LEU A 118 -27.65 -5.18 -8.05
CA LEU A 118 -26.53 -4.87 -7.15
C LEU A 118 -27.05 -4.46 -5.75
N VAL A 119 -28.01 -3.52 -5.66
CA VAL A 119 -28.58 -3.08 -4.37
C VAL A 119 -29.24 -4.25 -3.63
N ASN A 120 -30.04 -5.05 -4.34
CA ASN A 120 -30.70 -6.21 -3.75
C ASN A 120 -29.69 -7.27 -3.29
N TYR A 121 -28.60 -7.47 -4.04
CA TYR A 121 -27.50 -8.33 -3.63
C TYR A 121 -26.86 -7.82 -2.33
N LEU A 122 -26.47 -6.55 -2.27
CA LEU A 122 -25.86 -5.95 -1.07
C LEU A 122 -26.78 -6.02 0.16
N ARG A 123 -28.08 -5.78 -0.02
CA ARG A 123 -29.07 -5.89 1.06
C ARG A 123 -29.20 -7.31 1.61
N ARG A 124 -29.15 -8.33 0.74
CA ARG A 124 -29.15 -9.74 1.16
C ARG A 124 -27.89 -10.09 1.95
N GLN A 125 -26.73 -9.58 1.53
CA GLN A 125 -25.47 -9.80 2.22
C GLN A 125 -25.50 -9.17 3.63
N SER A 126 -25.88 -7.89 3.72
CA SER A 126 -26.06 -7.19 5.00
C SER A 126 -27.01 -7.92 5.97
N SER A 127 -28.14 -8.43 5.46
CA SER A 127 -29.14 -9.14 6.28
C SER A 127 -28.67 -10.49 6.83
N SER A 128 -27.61 -11.07 6.25
CA SER A 128 -27.12 -12.41 6.61
C SER A 128 -26.20 -12.41 7.84
N GLY A 129 -26.08 -11.26 8.54
CA GLY A 129 -25.47 -11.19 9.86
C GLY A 129 -23.98 -10.87 9.88
N GLY A 130 -23.48 -10.13 8.88
CA GLY A 130 -22.10 -9.62 8.89
C GLY A 130 -21.37 -9.67 7.55
N LEU A 131 -22.03 -10.10 6.48
CA LEU A 131 -21.39 -10.27 5.17
C LEU A 131 -21.47 -8.95 4.39
N TRP A 132 -20.31 -8.35 4.11
CA TRP A 132 -20.19 -7.20 3.22
C TRP A 132 -19.52 -7.68 1.95
N SER A 133 -19.94 -7.15 0.82
CA SER A 133 -19.27 -7.48 -0.44
C SER A 133 -18.16 -6.48 -0.70
N TRP A 134 -16.96 -7.00 -0.91
CA TRP A 134 -15.80 -6.23 -1.32
C TRP A 134 -15.26 -6.76 -2.64
N LEU A 135 -14.48 -5.91 -3.30
CA LEU A 135 -13.70 -6.25 -4.48
C LEU A 135 -12.22 -6.08 -4.13
N SER A 136 -11.44 -7.13 -4.37
CA SER A 136 -10.01 -7.18 -4.14
C SER A 136 -9.25 -7.03 -5.45
N PHE A 137 -8.26 -6.14 -5.45
CA PHE A 137 -7.40 -5.86 -6.59
C PHE A 137 -5.94 -6.05 -6.20
N ILE A 138 -5.19 -6.78 -7.04
CA ILE A 138 -3.75 -6.92 -6.90
C ILE A 138 -3.03 -5.82 -7.69
N MET A 139 -1.98 -5.28 -7.09
CA MET A 139 -1.07 -4.31 -7.71
C MET A 139 0.25 -4.99 -8.05
N VAL A 140 0.48 -5.25 -9.34
CA VAL A 140 1.72 -5.88 -9.81
C VAL A 140 2.64 -4.80 -10.34
N PRO A 141 3.85 -4.62 -9.79
CA PRO A 141 4.76 -3.58 -10.24
C PRO A 141 5.23 -3.86 -11.67
N THR A 142 5.17 -2.87 -12.54
CA THR A 142 5.76 -2.88 -13.89
C THR A 142 7.13 -2.22 -13.92
N ASN A 143 7.43 -1.40 -12.91
CA ASN A 143 8.72 -0.72 -12.74
C ASN A 143 9.50 -1.34 -11.57
N THR A 144 10.62 -1.99 -11.88
CA THR A 144 11.49 -2.65 -10.89
C THR A 144 12.17 -1.65 -9.94
N ALA A 145 12.23 -0.37 -10.30
CA ALA A 145 12.80 0.68 -9.46
C ALA A 145 11.78 1.30 -8.49
N PHE A 146 10.49 0.92 -8.54
CA PHE A 146 9.42 1.53 -7.75
C PHE A 146 9.79 1.66 -6.25
N VAL A 147 10.21 0.56 -5.62
CA VAL A 147 10.61 0.57 -4.19
C VAL A 147 11.76 1.55 -3.90
N GLY A 148 12.69 1.73 -4.84
CA GLY A 148 13.80 2.67 -4.72
C GLY A 148 13.35 4.13 -4.79
N ILE A 149 12.38 4.44 -5.65
CA ILE A 149 11.89 5.81 -5.86
C ILE A 149 10.75 6.24 -4.92
N THR A 150 10.07 5.30 -4.26
CA THR A 150 8.94 5.59 -3.36
C THR A 150 9.40 5.66 -1.90
N ALA A 151 8.82 6.56 -1.12
CA ALA A 151 8.99 6.68 0.33
C ALA A 151 8.34 5.49 1.07
N MET A 152 8.94 4.31 0.92
CA MET A 152 8.62 3.07 1.62
C MET A 152 9.85 2.55 2.38
N PRO A 153 9.72 1.61 3.32
CA PRO A 153 10.88 0.92 3.89
C PRO A 153 11.78 0.28 2.81
N LEU A 154 13.10 0.55 2.83
CA LEU A 154 14.04 0.03 1.82
C LEU A 154 14.23 -1.50 1.89
N GLY A 155 13.84 -2.12 3.01
CA GLY A 155 13.89 -3.57 3.22
C GLY A 155 12.73 -4.35 2.59
N ILE A 156 11.78 -3.69 1.92
CA ILE A 156 10.64 -4.36 1.30
C ILE A 156 11.12 -5.18 0.11
N ALA A 157 11.06 -6.49 0.27
CA ALA A 157 11.04 -7.43 -0.84
C ALA A 157 9.56 -7.78 -1.08
N PRO A 158 9.03 -7.67 -2.31
CA PRO A 158 7.63 -8.03 -2.62
C PRO A 158 7.27 -9.49 -2.26
N ILE A 159 8.27 -10.36 -2.12
CA ILE A 159 8.10 -11.74 -1.66
C ILE A 159 8.00 -11.88 -0.13
N ARG A 160 8.30 -10.82 0.63
CA ARG A 160 8.34 -10.80 2.09
C ARG A 160 7.29 -9.88 2.69
N LEU A 161 7.00 -8.76 2.04
CA LEU A 161 6.07 -7.75 2.52
C LEU A 161 5.30 -7.15 1.35
N ASN A 162 3.99 -7.07 1.53
CA ASN A 162 3.06 -6.47 0.60
C ASN A 162 2.30 -5.37 1.33
N PHE A 163 2.10 -4.22 0.70
CA PHE A 163 1.21 -3.22 1.29
C PHE A 163 -0.25 -3.62 1.07
N TYR A 164 -1.11 -3.25 2.01
CA TYR A 164 -2.54 -3.48 1.95
C TYR A 164 -3.29 -2.18 2.24
N MET A 165 -4.35 -1.92 1.48
CA MET A 165 -5.19 -0.74 1.67
C MET A 165 -6.66 -1.11 1.51
N SER A 166 -7.51 -0.39 2.25
CA SER A 166 -8.95 -0.56 2.19
C SER A 166 -9.67 0.79 2.20
N ASN A 167 -10.82 0.87 1.55
CA ASN A 167 -11.67 2.07 1.63
C ASN A 167 -12.34 2.27 3.00
N GLN A 168 -12.18 1.34 3.95
CA GLN A 168 -12.51 1.55 5.37
C GLN A 168 -11.65 2.63 6.02
N GLU A 169 -10.44 2.84 5.52
CA GLU A 169 -9.52 3.89 6.00
C GLU A 169 -9.60 5.16 5.16
N ALA A 170 -10.42 5.15 4.10
CA ALA A 170 -10.53 6.28 3.19
C ALA A 170 -11.12 7.51 3.89
N ARG A 171 -10.63 8.68 3.49
CA ARG A 171 -11.12 9.97 3.98
C ARG A 171 -11.78 10.74 2.85
N GLN A 172 -13.00 11.19 3.07
CA GLN A 172 -13.72 12.03 2.11
C GLN A 172 -13.04 13.41 2.01
N THR A 173 -12.76 13.88 0.79
CA THR A 173 -12.24 15.22 0.52
C THR A 173 -13.27 16.15 -0.10
N THR A 174 -14.09 15.63 -1.02
CA THR A 174 -15.22 16.32 -1.65
C THR A 174 -16.41 15.35 -1.67
N ASP A 175 -17.60 15.72 -2.14
CA ASP A 175 -18.74 14.79 -2.26
C ASP A 175 -18.42 13.50 -3.04
N ARG A 176 -17.49 13.57 -4.01
CA ARG A 176 -17.17 12.46 -4.92
C ARG A 176 -15.72 12.05 -4.93
N ASP A 177 -14.89 12.66 -4.09
CA ASP A 177 -13.48 12.31 -3.98
C ASP A 177 -13.14 11.85 -2.58
N ALA A 178 -12.37 10.78 -2.49
CA ALA A 178 -11.83 10.26 -1.25
C ALA A 178 -10.35 9.91 -1.43
N ILE A 179 -9.56 10.02 -0.36
CA ILE A 179 -8.17 9.61 -0.36
C ILE A 179 -8.07 8.25 0.34
N LEU A 180 -7.51 7.25 -0.37
CA LEU A 180 -7.23 5.92 0.18
C LEU A 180 -5.96 5.91 1.04
N SER A 181 -4.95 6.69 0.65
CA SER A 181 -3.71 6.82 1.39
C SER A 181 -3.13 8.22 1.18
N GLU A 182 -2.77 8.87 2.29
CA GLU A 182 -2.07 10.15 2.32
C GLU A 182 -0.65 9.95 2.81
N GLY A 183 0.31 10.48 2.05
CA GLY A 183 1.68 10.62 2.52
C GLY A 183 2.56 9.37 2.32
N PRO A 184 3.68 9.30 3.04
CA PRO A 184 4.55 8.12 3.03
C PRO A 184 3.80 6.90 3.54
N LEU A 185 4.06 5.74 2.93
CA LEU A 185 3.51 4.49 3.39
C LEU A 185 4.16 4.10 4.73
N SER A 186 3.34 4.01 5.77
CA SER A 186 3.76 3.60 7.10
C SER A 186 4.00 2.10 7.18
N ALA A 187 4.78 1.65 8.15
CA ALA A 187 5.16 0.24 8.26
C ALA A 187 3.98 -0.69 8.62
N ASP A 188 2.92 -0.16 9.21
CA ASP A 188 1.72 -0.87 9.67
C ASP A 188 0.78 -1.32 8.54
N ILE A 189 0.96 -0.80 7.31
CA ILE A 189 0.20 -1.27 6.15
C ILE A 189 0.89 -2.42 5.41
N PHE A 190 2.07 -2.87 5.86
CA PHE A 190 2.82 -3.95 5.23
C PHE A 190 2.58 -5.28 5.96
N TYR A 191 2.13 -6.27 5.21
CA TYR A 191 1.79 -7.60 5.70
C TYR A 191 2.64 -8.67 5.02
N PRO A 192 3.03 -9.74 5.74
CA PRO A 192 3.70 -10.86 5.11
C PRO A 192 2.74 -11.58 4.15
N PRO A 193 3.11 -11.78 2.87
CA PRO A 193 2.34 -12.60 1.98
C PRO A 193 2.49 -14.08 2.37
N THR A 194 1.41 -14.84 2.26
CA THR A 194 1.43 -16.31 2.31
C THR A 194 0.91 -16.88 1.00
N GLY A 195 1.47 -18.02 0.62
CA GLY A 195 0.93 -18.83 -0.48
C GLY A 195 -0.27 -19.66 -0.04
N THR A 196 -0.56 -20.71 -0.80
CA THR A 196 -1.68 -21.63 -0.56
C THR A 196 -1.65 -22.29 0.83
N PHE A 197 -0.47 -22.56 1.36
CA PHE A 197 -0.32 -23.19 2.66
C PHE A 197 0.37 -22.26 3.66
N LEU A 198 -0.16 -22.23 4.88
CA LEU A 198 0.40 -21.48 5.99
C LEU A 198 0.65 -22.43 7.16
N THR A 199 1.89 -22.46 7.66
CA THR A 199 2.20 -23.16 8.92
C THR A 199 1.98 -22.22 10.10
N VAL A 200 1.08 -22.60 10.99
CA VAL A 200 0.69 -21.84 12.18
C VAL A 200 1.21 -22.55 13.43
N PRO A 201 1.95 -21.86 14.32
CA PRO A 201 2.30 -22.41 15.62
C PRO A 201 1.04 -22.53 16.48
N ILE A 202 0.88 -23.66 17.15
CA ILE A 202 -0.26 -23.94 18.02
C ILE A 202 0.20 -24.19 19.46
N GLN A 203 -0.68 -23.90 20.41
CA GLN A 203 -0.47 -24.21 21.83
C GLN A 203 -1.09 -25.57 22.16
N PRO A 204 -0.62 -26.31 23.18
CA PRO A 204 -1.14 -27.63 23.52
C PRO A 204 -2.66 -27.68 23.83
N ASP A 205 -3.25 -26.56 24.25
CA ASP A 205 -4.68 -26.41 24.53
C ASP A 205 -5.49 -25.87 23.36
N THR A 206 -4.86 -25.58 22.21
CA THR A 206 -5.54 -25.08 21.01
C THR A 206 -6.50 -26.14 20.47
N ARG A 207 -7.77 -25.78 20.35
CA ARG A 207 -8.84 -26.65 19.84
C ARG A 207 -9.22 -26.32 18.40
N GLN A 208 -9.16 -25.05 18.02
CA GLN A 208 -9.47 -24.63 16.65
C GLN A 208 -8.52 -23.51 16.21
N ILE A 209 -8.34 -23.40 14.90
CA ILE A 209 -7.70 -22.25 14.25
C ILE A 209 -8.73 -21.58 13.35
N TRP A 210 -8.87 -20.26 13.48
CA TRP A 210 -9.79 -19.47 12.69
C TRP A 210 -9.00 -18.49 11.82
N ALA A 211 -9.32 -18.39 10.53
CA ALA A 211 -8.88 -17.30 9.67
C ALA A 211 -10.09 -16.42 9.36
N ILE A 212 -10.04 -15.17 9.78
CA ILE A 212 -11.13 -14.19 9.63
C ILE A 212 -10.72 -13.18 8.55
N ASN A 213 -11.58 -12.94 7.55
CA ASN A 213 -11.32 -11.95 6.50
C ASN A 213 -11.66 -10.51 6.94
N ILE A 214 -11.48 -9.52 6.05
CA ILE A 214 -11.81 -8.12 6.33
C ILE A 214 -13.30 -7.84 6.56
N ALA A 215 -14.19 -8.64 5.98
CA ALA A 215 -15.62 -8.52 6.25
C ALA A 215 -16.00 -9.04 7.65
N GLY A 216 -15.11 -9.79 8.29
CA GLY A 216 -15.37 -10.46 9.56
C GLY A 216 -15.81 -11.90 9.46
N ASP A 217 -15.76 -12.47 8.28
CA ASP A 217 -16.18 -13.84 8.06
C ASP A 217 -15.07 -14.80 8.44
N THR A 218 -15.46 -15.84 9.16
CA THR A 218 -14.61 -17.01 9.39
C THR A 218 -14.48 -17.78 8.08
N ALA A 219 -13.49 -17.41 7.27
CA ALA A 219 -13.21 -18.03 5.99
C ALA A 219 -12.63 -19.44 6.14
N ILE A 220 -11.83 -19.66 7.20
CA ILE A 220 -11.33 -20.98 7.60
C ILE A 220 -11.65 -21.18 9.07
N GLN A 221 -12.26 -22.32 9.39
CA GLN A 221 -12.40 -22.81 10.76
C GLN A 221 -11.97 -24.27 10.78
N GLN A 222 -10.83 -24.53 11.40
CA GLN A 222 -10.25 -25.87 11.43
C GLN A 222 -10.20 -26.39 12.86
N ASP A 223 -10.85 -27.52 13.10
CA ASP A 223 -10.69 -28.27 14.35
C ASP A 223 -9.29 -28.89 14.38
N ILE A 224 -8.58 -28.67 15.48
CA ILE A 224 -7.32 -29.32 15.78
C ILE A 224 -7.66 -30.64 16.48
N PRO A 225 -7.34 -31.79 15.86
CA PRO A 225 -7.65 -33.06 16.47
C PRO A 225 -6.89 -33.16 17.80
N LYS A 226 -7.50 -33.82 18.80
CA LYS A 226 -6.82 -34.18 20.06
C LYS A 226 -5.74 -35.22 19.77
N LEU A 227 -4.68 -34.81 19.09
CA LEU A 227 -3.52 -35.61 18.79
C LEU A 227 -2.36 -35.16 19.67
N ASP A 228 -1.42 -36.10 19.79
CA ASP A 228 -0.11 -36.04 20.43
C ASP A 228 0.30 -34.71 21.09
N GLN A 229 0.70 -34.77 22.36
CA GLN A 229 1.16 -33.58 23.11
C GLN A 229 2.35 -32.86 22.45
N ASP A 230 2.95 -33.49 21.44
CA ASP A 230 4.11 -33.02 20.70
C ASP A 230 3.77 -32.17 19.45
N LEU A 231 2.49 -32.01 19.07
CA LEU A 231 2.12 -31.19 17.91
C LEU A 231 2.24 -29.69 18.25
N THR A 232 3.27 -29.05 17.69
CA THR A 232 3.56 -27.61 17.92
C THR A 232 3.17 -26.71 16.75
N GLN A 233 2.80 -27.28 15.60
CA GLN A 233 2.46 -26.55 14.38
C GLN A 233 1.32 -27.23 13.62
N TYR A 234 0.52 -26.45 12.91
CA TYR A 234 -0.57 -26.92 12.06
C TYR A 234 -0.55 -26.19 10.71
N GLN A 235 -0.83 -26.90 9.62
CA GLN A 235 -0.87 -26.32 8.27
C GLN A 235 -2.31 -25.98 7.86
N LEU A 236 -2.57 -24.71 7.59
CA LEU A 236 -3.81 -24.23 6.99
C LEU A 236 -3.71 -24.23 5.46
N ASP A 237 -4.82 -24.56 4.81
CA ASP A 237 -4.98 -24.52 3.35
C ASP A 237 -5.90 -23.35 2.96
N PHE A 238 -5.35 -22.39 2.23
CA PHE A 238 -6.03 -21.19 1.74
C PHE A 238 -6.55 -21.35 0.29
N SER A 239 -6.36 -22.51 -0.36
CA SER A 239 -6.76 -22.73 -1.77
C SER A 239 -8.24 -22.51 -2.05
N THR A 240 -9.10 -22.64 -1.04
CA THR A 240 -10.56 -22.52 -1.17
C THR A 240 -11.11 -21.16 -0.76
N VAL A 241 -10.27 -20.24 -0.26
CA VAL A 241 -10.71 -18.92 0.19
C VAL A 241 -10.23 -17.83 -0.78
N PRO A 242 -10.91 -16.66 -0.83
CA PRO A 242 -10.49 -15.57 -1.72
C PRO A 242 -9.12 -15.01 -1.33
N MET A 243 -8.34 -14.53 -2.29
CA MET A 243 -7.13 -13.75 -1.99
C MET A 243 -7.50 -12.48 -1.22
N GLY A 244 -6.69 -12.08 -0.23
CA GLY A 244 -6.97 -10.91 0.60
C GLY A 244 -6.29 -10.95 1.97
N LEU A 245 -6.64 -9.99 2.83
CA LEU A 245 -6.11 -9.88 4.19
C LEU A 245 -6.91 -10.77 5.16
N TYR A 246 -6.19 -11.50 6.02
CA TYR A 246 -6.75 -12.39 7.03
C TYR A 246 -6.13 -12.18 8.39
N TRP A 247 -6.95 -12.27 9.44
CA TRP A 247 -6.52 -12.34 10.84
C TRP A 247 -6.62 -13.78 11.32
N ILE A 248 -5.52 -14.29 11.88
CA ILE A 248 -5.46 -15.66 12.39
C ILE A 248 -5.68 -15.65 13.91
N TYR A 249 -6.55 -16.54 14.39
CA TYR A 249 -6.84 -16.73 15.80
C TYR A 249 -6.70 -18.19 16.20
N LEU A 250 -6.18 -18.41 17.41
CA LEU A 250 -6.24 -19.70 18.09
C LEU A 250 -7.42 -19.69 19.07
N PHE A 251 -8.21 -20.76 19.07
CA PHE A 251 -9.33 -20.93 19.99
C PHE A 251 -9.08 -22.15 20.88
N ASN A 252 -9.06 -21.97 22.21
CA ASN A 252 -8.83 -23.05 23.17
C ASN A 252 -10.12 -23.60 23.82
N GLY A 253 -11.28 -23.11 23.37
CA GLY A 253 -12.60 -23.48 23.90
C GLY A 253 -13.30 -22.38 24.69
N ASN A 254 -12.53 -21.44 25.28
CA ASN A 254 -13.06 -20.31 26.03
C ASN A 254 -12.60 -18.97 25.45
N ASP A 255 -11.36 -18.92 24.96
CA ASP A 255 -10.69 -17.69 24.55
C ASP A 255 -10.25 -17.75 23.09
N LEU A 256 -10.29 -16.59 22.43
CA LEU A 256 -9.69 -16.35 21.12
C LEU A 256 -8.39 -15.57 21.31
N THR A 257 -7.26 -16.19 20.99
CA THR A 257 -5.94 -15.55 21.02
C THR A 257 -5.57 -15.11 19.61
N PRO A 258 -5.43 -13.79 19.33
CA PRO A 258 -4.96 -13.32 18.04
C PRO A 258 -3.50 -13.73 17.84
N LEU A 259 -3.16 -14.16 16.64
CA LEU A 259 -1.79 -14.34 16.20
C LEU A 259 -1.35 -13.07 15.45
N TRP A 260 -1.20 -13.15 14.14
CA TRP A 260 -0.85 -12.03 13.28
C TRP A 260 -1.78 -11.94 12.07
N PRO A 261 -1.94 -10.74 11.51
CA PRO A 261 -2.54 -10.58 10.20
C PRO A 261 -1.58 -11.03 9.10
N LEU A 262 -2.12 -11.55 8.01
CA LEU A 262 -1.34 -11.97 6.84
C LEU A 262 -2.11 -11.71 5.56
N LEU A 263 -1.38 -11.65 4.45
CA LEU A 263 -1.97 -11.44 3.14
C LEU A 263 -1.92 -12.72 2.32
N TYR A 264 -3.05 -13.35 2.07
CA TYR A 264 -3.09 -14.52 1.21
C TYR A 264 -3.04 -14.08 -0.26
N THR A 265 -2.01 -14.58 -0.96
CA THR A 265 -1.83 -14.40 -2.40
C THR A 265 -1.64 -15.74 -3.08
N ASP A 266 -2.21 -15.91 -4.27
CA ASP A 266 -1.79 -17.00 -5.15
C ASP A 266 -0.32 -16.80 -5.57
N THR A 267 0.43 -17.89 -5.56
CA THR A 267 1.89 -17.95 -5.75
C THR A 267 2.35 -17.61 -7.17
N GLY A 268 1.43 -17.59 -8.15
CA GLY A 268 1.77 -17.37 -9.56
C GLY A 268 2.21 -15.94 -9.90
N LYS A 269 1.88 -14.95 -9.05
CA LYS A 269 2.28 -13.55 -9.22
C LYS A 269 2.79 -13.03 -7.89
N VAL A 270 3.81 -12.17 -7.93
CA VAL A 270 4.32 -11.47 -6.74
C VAL A 270 3.76 -10.05 -6.76
N PRO A 271 2.53 -9.81 -6.26
CA PRO A 271 2.03 -8.45 -6.13
C PRO A 271 2.93 -7.66 -5.19
N LEU A 272 2.98 -6.33 -5.35
CA LEU A 272 3.59 -5.43 -4.36
C LEU A 272 2.55 -4.97 -3.33
N GLY A 273 1.27 -4.94 -3.72
CA GLY A 273 0.21 -4.59 -2.80
C GLY A 273 -1.19 -5.01 -3.23
N PHE A 274 -2.13 -4.80 -2.32
CA PHE A 274 -3.55 -5.12 -2.47
C PHE A 274 -4.41 -3.92 -2.14
N ILE A 275 -5.52 -3.78 -2.85
CA ILE A 275 -6.57 -2.81 -2.57
C ILE A 275 -7.88 -3.57 -2.43
N ASP A 276 -8.50 -3.50 -1.25
CA ASP A 276 -9.84 -4.02 -1.02
C ASP A 276 -10.85 -2.85 -0.96
N LEU A 277 -11.85 -2.89 -1.81
CA LEU A 277 -12.91 -1.88 -1.87
C LEU A 277 -14.24 -2.50 -1.49
N ILE A 278 -14.72 -2.18 -0.30
CA ILE A 278 -16.03 -2.59 0.19
C ILE A 278 -17.09 -1.75 -0.53
N LEU A 279 -18.13 -2.40 -1.05
CA LEU A 279 -19.12 -1.73 -1.90
C LEU A 279 -20.10 -0.86 -1.10
N THR A 280 -20.44 -1.23 0.12
CA THR A 280 -21.35 -0.47 1.00
C THR A 280 -20.84 -0.50 2.43
N ARG A 281 -21.23 0.48 3.25
CA ARG A 281 -20.77 0.61 4.63
C ARG A 281 -21.13 -0.65 5.44
N PRO A 282 -20.15 -1.31 6.10
CA PRO A 282 -20.42 -2.47 6.92
C PRO A 282 -21.37 -2.20 8.09
N THR A 283 -21.00 -1.35 9.02
CA THR A 283 -21.87 -0.98 10.14
C THR A 283 -22.01 0.52 10.20
N PRO A 284 -23.07 1.05 10.85
CA PRO A 284 -23.22 2.50 11.02
C PRO A 284 -22.01 3.18 11.66
N THR A 285 -21.20 2.43 12.42
CA THR A 285 -19.98 2.92 13.09
C THR A 285 -18.69 2.63 12.33
N THR A 286 -18.74 1.88 11.22
CA THR A 286 -17.52 1.57 10.44
C THR A 286 -17.09 2.83 9.68
N PRO A 287 -15.86 3.33 9.88
CA PRO A 287 -15.35 4.49 9.15
C PRO A 287 -15.15 4.16 7.67
N GLY A 288 -14.83 5.17 6.86
CA GLY A 288 -14.48 4.99 5.45
C GLY A 288 -15.46 5.65 4.49
N VAL A 289 -15.17 5.49 3.20
CA VAL A 289 -15.96 6.06 2.10
C VAL A 289 -16.30 4.97 1.11
N TYR A 290 -17.59 4.77 0.83
CA TYR A 290 -18.12 3.62 0.10
C TYR A 290 -18.87 4.07 -1.16
N PRO A 291 -18.78 3.33 -2.28
CA PRO A 291 -19.41 3.72 -3.54
C PRO A 291 -20.93 3.52 -3.58
N VAL A 292 -21.48 2.66 -2.70
CA VAL A 292 -22.92 2.46 -2.55
C VAL A 292 -23.34 2.93 -1.14
N PRO A 293 -24.38 3.77 -1.02
CA PRO A 293 -24.93 4.17 0.27
C PRO A 293 -25.31 2.96 1.16
N PRO A 294 -25.39 3.13 2.48
CA PRO A 294 -25.83 2.09 3.40
C PRO A 294 -27.20 1.51 2.99
N VAL A 295 -27.25 0.21 2.72
CA VAL A 295 -28.46 -0.47 2.22
C VAL A 295 -29.42 -0.91 3.33
N ASP A 296 -29.00 -0.79 4.59
CA ASP A 296 -29.72 -1.12 5.82
C ASP A 296 -30.44 0.09 6.45
N GLU A 297 -30.09 1.32 6.04
CA GLU A 297 -30.67 2.56 6.58
C GLU A 297 -31.91 3.05 5.81
N GLY A 298 -32.30 2.36 4.74
CA GLY A 298 -33.51 2.70 3.98
C GLY A 298 -33.52 2.19 2.53
N PRO A 299 -34.51 2.62 1.74
CA PRO A 299 -34.51 2.38 0.31
C PRO A 299 -33.37 3.17 -0.35
N VAL A 300 -32.44 2.46 -0.99
CA VAL A 300 -31.41 3.04 -1.85
C VAL A 300 -31.91 3.02 -3.28
N SER A 301 -32.03 4.19 -3.90
CA SER A 301 -32.37 4.35 -5.31
C SER A 301 -31.12 4.26 -6.18
N SER A 302 -31.29 3.88 -7.44
CA SER A 302 -30.22 3.94 -8.45
C SER A 302 -29.67 5.37 -8.65
N ALA A 303 -30.47 6.41 -8.35
CA ALA A 303 -30.03 7.80 -8.37
C ALA A 303 -29.04 8.14 -7.26
N ASP A 304 -29.07 7.42 -6.13
CA ASP A 304 -28.23 7.67 -4.96
C ASP A 304 -26.82 7.08 -5.13
N ILE A 305 -26.66 6.13 -6.05
CA ILE A 305 -25.36 5.53 -6.37
C ILE A 305 -24.63 6.44 -7.35
N GLY A 306 -23.80 7.33 -6.80
CA GLY A 306 -22.92 8.21 -7.54
C GLY A 306 -21.62 7.54 -7.98
N HIS A 307 -20.86 8.23 -8.83
CA HIS A 307 -19.47 7.87 -9.14
C HIS A 307 -18.56 8.42 -8.05
N LEU A 308 -17.82 7.53 -7.38
CA LEU A 308 -16.81 7.88 -6.39
C LEU A 308 -15.38 7.75 -6.97
N THR A 309 -14.52 8.73 -6.71
CA THR A 309 -13.10 8.71 -7.10
C THR A 309 -12.23 8.59 -5.87
N TYR A 310 -11.46 7.52 -5.81
CA TYR A 310 -10.42 7.29 -4.82
C TYR A 310 -9.07 7.76 -5.36
N LEU A 311 -8.28 8.39 -4.50
CA LEU A 311 -6.91 8.78 -4.80
C LEU A 311 -5.93 7.99 -3.92
N LEU A 312 -5.04 7.26 -4.56
CA LEU A 312 -3.92 6.57 -3.95
C LEU A 312 -2.64 7.33 -4.27
N ARG A 313 -2.04 7.98 -3.27
CA ARG A 313 -0.83 8.77 -3.44
C ARG A 313 0.40 8.03 -2.91
N PHE A 314 1.44 8.02 -3.71
CA PHE A 314 2.78 7.61 -3.32
C PHE A 314 3.70 8.83 -3.26
N GLU A 315 4.54 8.92 -2.23
CA GLU A 315 5.53 9.98 -2.14
C GLU A 315 6.89 9.53 -2.71
N ALA A 316 7.57 10.45 -3.38
CA ALA A 316 8.98 10.30 -3.73
C ALA A 316 9.83 10.09 -2.48
N ARG A 317 10.74 9.14 -2.56
CA ARG A 317 11.76 8.95 -1.53
C ARG A 317 12.67 10.16 -1.49
N SER A 318 12.96 10.64 -0.30
CA SER A 318 14.06 11.57 -0.05
C SER A 318 15.32 10.80 0.26
N THR A 319 16.45 11.24 -0.31
CA THR A 319 17.74 10.61 -0.09
C THR A 319 18.80 11.65 0.25
N ARG A 320 19.77 11.28 1.09
CA ARG A 320 20.96 12.08 1.27
C ARG A 320 21.93 11.83 0.11
N TRP A 321 22.30 12.89 -0.59
CA TRP A 321 23.13 12.80 -1.78
C TRP A 321 24.60 12.83 -1.42
N ARG A 322 25.37 11.87 -1.97
CA ARG A 322 26.81 11.77 -1.82
C ARG A 322 27.50 11.85 -3.17
N TYR A 323 28.36 12.85 -3.35
CA TYR A 323 29.23 12.95 -4.52
C TYR A 323 30.64 12.51 -4.18
N TYR A 324 31.13 11.50 -4.90
CA TYR A 324 32.51 11.05 -4.86
C TYR A 324 33.25 11.67 -6.04
N VAL A 325 34.13 12.63 -5.76
CA VAL A 325 34.86 13.38 -6.80
C VAL A 325 36.30 12.89 -6.87
N ALA A 326 36.65 12.24 -7.99
CA ALA A 326 37.96 11.67 -8.22
C ALA A 326 38.64 12.29 -9.45
N SER A 327 39.95 12.50 -9.39
CA SER A 327 40.73 13.05 -10.51
C SER A 327 41.13 11.95 -11.49
N GLN A 328 40.83 12.10 -12.78
CA GLN A 328 41.29 11.17 -13.82
C GLN A 328 42.77 11.35 -14.19
N ALA A 329 43.30 12.56 -13.98
CA ALA A 329 44.70 12.87 -14.22
C ALA A 329 45.53 12.78 -12.91
N PRO A 330 46.86 12.53 -12.99
CA PRO A 330 47.74 12.64 -11.85
C PRO A 330 47.65 14.02 -11.20
N GLY A 331 47.63 14.05 -9.86
CA GLY A 331 47.55 15.28 -9.09
C GLY A 331 46.55 15.18 -7.93
N THR A 332 46.42 16.27 -7.19
CA THR A 332 45.51 16.38 -6.05
C THR A 332 44.48 17.47 -6.29
N LEU A 333 43.23 17.19 -5.91
CA LEU A 333 42.15 18.15 -5.91
C LEU A 333 42.23 19.04 -4.66
N HIS A 334 42.11 20.35 -4.87
CA HIS A 334 42.14 21.43 -3.89
C HIS A 334 40.99 22.40 -4.10
N ASP A 335 40.52 23.02 -3.02
CA ASP A 335 39.47 24.04 -3.01
C ASP A 335 38.23 23.64 -3.81
N VAL A 336 37.88 22.36 -3.76
CA VAL A 336 36.72 21.82 -4.46
C VAL A 336 35.46 22.12 -3.66
N ILE A 337 34.49 22.76 -4.30
CA ILE A 337 33.21 23.11 -3.72
C ILE A 337 32.06 22.71 -4.65
N ILE A 338 30.95 22.30 -4.04
CA ILE A 338 29.68 22.09 -4.73
C ILE A 338 28.74 23.24 -4.34
N HIS A 339 28.20 23.95 -5.31
CA HIS A 339 27.23 25.03 -5.09
C HIS A 339 25.98 24.84 -5.97
N GLY A 340 24.84 25.28 -5.47
CA GLY A 340 23.55 25.23 -6.16
C GLY A 340 22.42 25.61 -5.21
N GLN A 341 21.19 25.63 -5.70
CA GLN A 341 20.00 25.79 -4.85
C GLN A 341 19.59 24.44 -4.25
N GLY A 342 18.83 24.45 -3.15
CA GLY A 342 18.19 23.27 -2.58
C GLY A 342 18.81 22.78 -1.27
N THR A 343 20.12 22.60 -1.20
CA THR A 343 20.85 22.22 0.03
C THR A 343 22.33 22.58 -0.08
N GLU A 344 23.01 22.62 1.05
CA GLU A 344 24.46 22.80 1.12
C GLU A 344 25.19 21.45 1.09
N PHE A 345 26.43 21.45 0.61
CA PHE A 345 27.28 20.26 0.61
C PHE A 345 28.49 20.47 1.52
N SER A 346 28.68 19.54 2.43
CA SER A 346 29.84 19.48 3.31
C SER A 346 30.88 18.53 2.72
N GLN A 347 32.11 19.02 2.55
CA GLN A 347 33.23 18.14 2.19
C GLN A 347 33.62 17.30 3.41
N GLN A 348 33.61 15.99 3.24
CA GLN A 348 34.00 15.01 4.24
C GLN A 348 35.47 14.63 4.06
N SER A 349 35.93 13.64 4.84
CA SER A 349 37.28 13.09 4.70
C SER A 349 37.49 12.44 3.31
N ARG A 350 38.76 12.40 2.87
CA ARG A 350 39.14 11.65 1.66
C ARG A 350 38.83 10.17 1.85
N VAL A 351 38.30 9.55 0.81
CA VAL A 351 37.95 8.12 0.78
C VAL A 351 38.67 7.41 -0.36
N ILE A 352 38.90 6.11 -0.21
CA ILE A 352 39.39 5.25 -1.29
C ILE A 352 38.20 4.54 -1.92
N LEU A 353 38.03 4.72 -3.22
CA LEU A 353 36.99 4.04 -4.00
C LEU A 353 37.31 2.55 -4.13
N PRO A 354 36.33 1.68 -4.46
CA PRO A 354 36.59 0.26 -4.74
C PRO A 354 37.65 0.02 -5.83
N THR A 355 37.89 1.00 -6.69
CA THR A 355 38.94 0.99 -7.72
C THR A 355 40.34 1.25 -7.18
N GLY A 356 40.49 1.56 -5.88
CA GLY A 356 41.75 2.00 -5.26
C GLY A 356 42.05 3.49 -5.43
N GLN A 357 41.23 4.22 -6.20
CA GLN A 357 41.44 5.64 -6.48
C GLN A 357 40.99 6.52 -5.30
N PRO A 358 41.78 7.55 -4.91
CA PRO A 358 41.35 8.51 -3.89
C PRO A 358 40.27 9.46 -4.44
N ALA A 359 39.28 9.75 -3.62
CA ALA A 359 38.19 10.68 -3.93
C ALA A 359 37.92 11.64 -2.77
N LEU A 360 37.44 12.84 -3.11
CA LEU A 360 36.79 13.76 -2.17
C LEU A 360 35.32 13.36 -2.06
N LEU A 361 34.84 13.15 -0.83
CA LEU A 361 33.42 12.90 -0.57
C LEU A 361 32.73 14.21 -0.19
N PHE A 362 31.63 14.52 -0.87
CA PHE A 362 30.72 15.60 -0.49
C PHE A 362 29.37 15.00 -0.09
N GLU A 363 28.82 15.44 1.02
CA GLU A 363 27.52 14.99 1.53
C GLU A 363 26.56 16.18 1.66
N ALA A 364 25.35 16.03 1.12
CA ALA A 364 24.27 16.99 1.27
C ALA A 364 23.87 17.15 2.75
N ALA A 365 23.62 18.38 3.18
CA ALA A 365 23.14 18.68 4.53
C ALA A 365 21.74 18.11 4.76
N ASP A 366 20.87 18.24 3.75
CA ASP A 366 19.48 17.79 3.80
C ASP A 366 19.23 16.59 2.89
N GLU A 367 18.17 15.84 3.17
CA GLU A 367 17.67 14.87 2.22
C GLU A 367 16.92 15.56 1.08
N LEU A 368 17.18 15.13 -0.15
CA LEU A 368 16.58 15.68 -1.35
C LEU A 368 15.62 14.65 -1.96
N PRO A 369 14.38 15.05 -2.33
CA PRO A 369 13.42 14.15 -2.95
C PRO A 369 13.93 13.70 -4.32
N LEU A 370 13.81 12.40 -4.58
CA LEU A 370 14.01 11.84 -5.91
C LEU A 370 12.92 12.35 -6.85
N ARG A 371 13.31 12.73 -8.06
CA ARG A 371 12.40 13.22 -9.09
C ARG A 371 12.86 12.69 -10.43
N GLN A 372 11.91 12.39 -11.32
CA GLN A 372 12.22 12.01 -12.69
C GLN A 372 12.98 13.13 -13.41
N GLN A 373 12.54 14.39 -13.23
CA GLN A 373 13.23 15.57 -13.72
C GLN A 373 13.54 16.51 -12.55
N SER A 374 14.58 16.16 -11.80
CA SER A 374 15.01 16.98 -10.67
C SER A 374 15.24 18.44 -11.10
N ALA A 375 14.65 19.37 -10.35
CA ALA A 375 14.89 20.81 -10.50
C ALA A 375 16.28 21.24 -9.98
N GLN A 376 16.97 20.34 -9.26
CA GLN A 376 18.27 20.65 -8.66
C GLN A 376 19.35 20.79 -9.74
N ARG A 377 20.16 21.85 -9.63
CA ARG A 377 21.25 22.17 -10.56
C ARG A 377 22.49 22.52 -9.75
N PHE A 378 23.24 21.50 -9.37
CA PHE A 378 24.49 21.66 -8.64
C PHE A 378 25.68 21.77 -9.60
N ARG A 379 26.67 22.57 -9.19
CA ARG A 379 27.89 22.84 -9.94
C ARG A 379 29.10 22.55 -9.09
N LEU A 380 30.13 21.99 -9.70
CA LEU A 380 31.41 21.74 -9.03
C LEU A 380 32.48 22.70 -9.57
N ARG A 381 33.24 23.29 -8.66
CA ARG A 381 34.40 24.15 -8.96
C ARG A 381 35.55 23.78 -8.06
N GLY A 382 36.77 23.94 -8.53
CA GLY A 382 37.98 23.80 -7.72
C GLY A 382 39.24 23.83 -8.58
N VAL A 383 40.33 23.33 -8.04
CA VAL A 383 41.64 23.30 -8.72
C VAL A 383 42.27 21.92 -8.58
N ARG A 384 42.85 21.42 -9.66
CA ARG A 384 43.72 20.24 -9.65
C ARG A 384 45.18 20.69 -9.73
N ARG A 385 45.99 20.33 -8.75
CA ARG A 385 47.43 20.56 -8.75
C ARG A 385 48.16 19.30 -9.23
N GLY A 386 48.85 19.41 -10.36
CA GLY A 386 49.64 18.31 -10.94
C GLY A 386 50.93 18.04 -10.16
N PRO A 387 51.63 16.93 -10.46
CA PRO A 387 52.94 16.61 -9.86
C PRO A 387 54.01 17.68 -10.12
N ASP A 388 53.87 18.43 -11.21
CA ASP A 388 54.71 19.56 -11.61
C ASP A 388 54.36 20.87 -10.89
N GLY A 389 53.38 20.86 -9.99
CA GLY A 389 52.87 22.03 -9.29
C GLY A 389 51.93 22.90 -10.11
N ARG A 390 51.65 22.58 -11.39
CA ARG A 390 50.73 23.37 -12.21
C ARG A 390 49.28 23.18 -11.75
N GLU A 391 48.55 24.27 -11.76
CA GLU A 391 47.15 24.32 -11.38
C GLU A 391 46.25 24.31 -12.61
N ASN A 392 45.27 23.42 -12.61
CA ASN A 392 44.25 23.32 -13.66
C ASN A 392 42.88 23.53 -13.01
N ALA A 393 42.10 24.47 -13.54
CA ALA A 393 40.74 24.70 -13.04
C ALA A 393 39.86 23.48 -13.31
N VAL A 394 39.11 23.06 -12.30
CA VAL A 394 38.09 22.02 -12.39
C VAL A 394 36.72 22.68 -12.39
N ARG A 395 35.90 22.39 -13.40
CA ARG A 395 34.56 23.00 -13.55
C ARG A 395 33.58 22.00 -14.15
N VAL A 396 32.49 21.73 -13.43
CA VAL A 396 31.35 20.94 -13.91
C VAL A 396 30.07 21.76 -13.76
N GLU A 397 29.43 22.08 -14.88
CA GLU A 397 28.26 22.98 -14.94
C GLU A 397 26.94 22.34 -14.48
N CYS A 398 26.85 21.02 -14.52
CA CYS A 398 25.71 20.28 -14.02
C CYS A 398 26.21 18.96 -13.48
N LEU A 399 26.16 18.79 -12.16
CA LEU A 399 26.36 17.49 -11.54
C LEU A 399 25.17 16.57 -11.87
N PRO A 400 25.41 15.25 -11.98
CA PRO A 400 24.34 14.28 -12.12
C PRO A 400 23.41 14.35 -10.90
N VAL A 401 22.14 14.04 -11.11
CA VAL A 401 21.15 13.95 -10.05
C VAL A 401 21.04 12.50 -9.57
N ALA A 402 20.59 12.31 -8.33
CA ALA A 402 20.48 10.97 -7.75
C ALA A 402 19.59 10.08 -8.62
N PRO A 403 20.07 8.89 -9.04
CA PRO A 403 19.24 7.93 -9.75
C PRO A 403 18.20 7.32 -8.79
N GLY A 404 17.11 6.77 -9.36
CA GLY A 404 16.10 6.06 -8.57
C GLY A 404 16.56 4.72 -7.98
N THR A 405 17.69 4.20 -8.45
CA THR A 405 18.29 2.95 -8.00
C THR A 405 19.79 2.90 -8.38
N PRO A 406 20.67 2.29 -7.57
CA PRO A 406 20.40 1.78 -6.23
C PRO A 406 20.32 2.91 -5.19
N VAL A 407 19.39 2.79 -4.25
CA VAL A 407 19.36 3.61 -3.02
C VAL A 407 19.87 2.75 -1.88
N ARG A 408 20.91 3.19 -1.19
CA ARG A 408 21.45 2.46 -0.04
C ARG A 408 20.66 2.80 1.22
N PRO A 409 20.41 1.84 2.12
CA PRO A 409 19.87 2.14 3.44
C PRO A 409 20.74 3.16 4.17
N GLY A 410 20.11 4.19 4.72
CA GLY A 410 20.75 5.18 5.58
C GLY A 410 20.82 4.72 7.04
N VAL A 411 20.92 5.70 7.96
CA VAL A 411 20.98 5.44 9.41
C VAL A 411 19.64 4.95 9.95
N SER A 412 18.53 5.40 9.37
CA SER A 412 17.18 4.88 9.63
C SER A 412 16.70 4.01 8.46
N GLU A 413 15.79 3.08 8.73
CA GLU A 413 15.18 2.20 7.71
C GLU A 413 14.41 2.95 6.61
N GLN A 414 14.03 4.20 6.87
CA GLN A 414 13.31 5.07 5.95
C GLN A 414 14.25 6.03 5.20
N SER A 415 15.42 6.33 5.77
CA SER A 415 16.43 7.16 5.12
C SER A 415 17.17 6.38 4.03
N GLY A 416 17.40 7.02 2.90
CA GLY A 416 18.18 6.47 1.80
C GLY A 416 19.40 7.33 1.51
N THR A 417 20.48 6.72 1.01
CA THR A 417 21.64 7.44 0.48
C THR A 417 21.77 7.15 -1.01
N SER A 418 21.95 8.21 -1.79
CA SER A 418 22.20 8.14 -3.22
C SER A 418 23.64 8.53 -3.51
N GLU A 419 24.39 7.61 -4.11
CA GLU A 419 25.82 7.78 -4.38
C GLU A 419 26.05 8.09 -5.87
N MET A 420 26.81 9.15 -6.13
CA MET A 420 27.13 9.61 -7.48
C MET A 420 28.64 9.80 -7.59
N TYR A 421 29.22 9.33 -8.70
CA TYR A 421 30.66 9.36 -8.92
C TYR A 421 30.99 10.36 -10.03
N ILE A 422 31.86 11.31 -9.73
CA ILE A 422 32.27 12.39 -10.62
C ILE A 422 33.76 12.24 -10.88
N TYR A 423 34.12 12.11 -12.15
CA TYR A 423 35.51 11.99 -12.58
C TYR A 423 35.90 13.26 -13.34
N VAL A 424 36.96 13.95 -12.86
CA VAL A 424 37.38 15.28 -13.34
C VAL A 424 38.84 15.37 -13.77
#